data_AF-A0A8T4FL79-F1
#
_entry.id   AF-A0A8T4FL79-F1
#
_cell.length_a   1.000
_cell.length_b   1.000
_cell.length_c   1.000
_cell.angle_alpha   90.00
_cell.angle_beta   90.00
_cell.angle_gamma   90.00
#
_symmetry.space_group_name_H-M   'P 1'
#
loop_
_entity.id
_entity.type
_entity.pdbx_description
1 polymer ?
#
loop_
_entity_poly.entity_id
_entity_poly.type
_entity_poly.pdbx_seq_one_letter_code
_entity_poly.pdbx_strand_id
1 'polypeptide(L)'
;MKAKEDVSADIVFEIELVKQVEVNIDYILDIVEKNHADNCRDGEIRGDIEKAIGSSTQLWSKKALIMAFIDGVNDSVDIRGDWESFVEERREKDLEDLISKFRLQPEGARDFARNSLRDGYVRTTGTDIDRIMPKMSRFGGGRAEQKEKIVAALKEYFDTYYGT
;
A
#
# COMPACT_ATOMS: atom_id res chain seq x y z
N MET A 1 -27.84 -33.74 -38.82
CA MET A 1 -27.33 -33.13 -37.57
C MET A 1 -26.18 -32.20 -37.96
N LYS A 2 -26.26 -30.91 -37.61
CA LYS A 2 -25.25 -29.89 -37.95
C LYS A 2 -24.31 -29.78 -36.75
N ALA A 3 -23.03 -30.11 -36.92
CA ALA A 3 -22.03 -29.90 -35.89
C ALA A 3 -21.78 -28.39 -35.75
N LYS A 4 -21.77 -27.89 -34.51
CA LYS A 4 -21.31 -26.54 -34.20
C LYS A 4 -19.79 -26.56 -34.21
N GLU A 5 -19.18 -25.76 -35.08
CA GLU A 5 -17.76 -25.46 -35.00
C GLU A 5 -17.52 -24.54 -33.79
N ASP A 6 -16.58 -24.94 -32.94
CA ASP A 6 -16.10 -24.21 -31.78
C ASP A 6 -15.00 -23.24 -32.24
N VAL A 7 -15.29 -21.94 -32.20
CA VAL A 7 -14.43 -20.87 -32.75
C VAL A 7 -13.42 -20.36 -31.70
N SER A 8 -13.04 -21.18 -30.73
CA SER A 8 -12.19 -20.77 -29.60
C SER A 8 -10.67 -20.93 -29.82
N ALA A 9 -10.23 -21.38 -30.99
CA ALA A 9 -8.83 -21.73 -31.22
C ALA A 9 -8.22 -21.00 -32.43
N ASP A 10 -8.13 -19.67 -32.37
CA ASP A 10 -7.08 -18.95 -33.11
C ASP A 10 -6.92 -17.49 -32.63
N ILE A 11 -6.58 -17.31 -31.35
CA ILE A 11 -6.04 -16.03 -30.89
C ILE A 11 -4.54 -16.20 -30.74
N VAL A 12 -3.80 -15.92 -31.82
CA VAL A 12 -2.34 -15.79 -31.79
C VAL A 12 -2.03 -14.40 -31.24
N PHE A 13 -1.66 -14.31 -29.97
CA PHE A 13 -1.15 -13.06 -29.38
C PHE A 13 0.33 -12.90 -29.74
N GLU A 14 0.62 -11.90 -30.58
CA GLU A 14 1.98 -11.39 -30.73
C GLU A 14 2.33 -10.57 -29.48
N ILE A 15 3.34 -11.02 -28.73
CA ILE A 15 3.84 -10.28 -27.56
C ILE A 15 4.98 -9.39 -28.05
N GLU A 16 4.66 -8.14 -28.40
CA GLU A 16 5.64 -7.11 -28.64
C GLU A 16 6.14 -6.58 -27.28
N LEU A 17 7.44 -6.68 -27.00
CA LEU A 17 8.04 -6.19 -25.75
C LEU A 17 8.11 -4.66 -25.78
N VAL A 18 7.02 -3.99 -25.42
CA VAL A 18 7.01 -2.54 -25.22
C VAL A 18 7.86 -2.23 -23.99
N LYS A 19 8.79 -1.29 -24.10
CA LYS A 19 9.60 -0.80 -22.98
C LYS A 19 8.67 -0.08 -21.99
N GLN A 20 8.13 -0.83 -21.04
CA GLN A 20 7.24 -0.33 -20.01
C GLN A 20 8.08 0.46 -19.01
N VAL A 21 7.82 1.76 -18.88
CA VAL A 21 8.28 2.51 -17.70
C VAL A 21 7.50 1.92 -16.52
N GLU A 22 8.20 1.29 -15.59
CA GLU A 22 7.57 0.77 -14.38
C GLU A 22 7.08 1.96 -13.57
N VAL A 23 5.75 2.12 -13.52
CA VAL A 23 5.13 3.20 -12.75
C VAL A 23 5.22 2.83 -11.27
N ASN A 24 6.16 3.46 -10.59
CA ASN A 24 6.47 3.31 -9.17
C ASN A 24 6.36 4.67 -8.45
N ILE A 25 6.64 4.70 -7.15
CA ILE A 25 6.50 5.93 -6.34
C ILE A 25 7.46 7.02 -6.82
N ASP A 26 8.71 6.68 -7.14
CA ASP A 26 9.69 7.66 -7.67
C ASP A 26 9.17 8.37 -8.92
N TYR A 27 8.54 7.63 -9.83
CA TYR A 27 7.94 8.22 -11.03
C TYR A 27 6.80 9.18 -10.70
N ILE A 28 5.99 8.88 -9.67
CA ILE A 28 4.94 9.80 -9.21
C ILE A 28 5.56 11.07 -8.61
N LEU A 29 6.59 10.94 -7.78
CA LEU A 29 7.28 12.09 -7.18
C LEU A 29 7.94 12.97 -8.25
N ASP A 30 8.52 12.39 -9.29
CA ASP A 30 9.07 13.13 -10.44
C ASP A 30 8.00 13.95 -11.17
N ILE A 31 6.77 13.44 -11.28
CA ILE A 31 5.64 14.18 -11.87
C ILE A 31 5.30 15.39 -10.99
N VAL A 32 5.26 15.19 -9.66
CA VAL A 32 4.97 16.26 -8.70
C VAL A 32 6.05 17.35 -8.75
N GLU A 33 7.32 16.97 -8.70
CA GLU A 33 8.47 17.90 -8.75
C GLU A 33 8.47 18.76 -10.02
N LYS A 34 8.29 18.15 -11.19
CA LYS A 34 8.29 18.87 -12.47
C LYS A 34 7.18 19.91 -12.55
N ASN A 35 6.00 19.58 -12.06
CA ASN A 35 4.88 20.50 -12.13
C ASN A 35 5.00 21.67 -11.14
N HIS A 36 5.57 21.45 -9.95
CA HIS A 36 5.89 22.55 -9.02
C HIS A 36 6.91 23.52 -9.62
N ALA A 37 7.90 23.04 -10.38
CA ALA A 37 8.90 23.90 -11.01
C ALA A 37 8.31 24.82 -12.11
N ASP A 38 7.26 24.36 -12.80
CA ASP A 38 6.71 25.04 -13.99
C ASP A 38 5.54 25.99 -13.68
N ASN A 39 5.14 26.19 -12.41
CA ASN A 39 3.93 26.94 -12.01
C ASN A 39 2.65 26.46 -12.74
N CYS A 40 2.64 25.17 -13.13
CA CYS A 40 1.58 24.60 -13.95
C CYS A 40 0.35 24.32 -13.06
N ARG A 41 -0.81 24.83 -13.50
CA ARG A 41 -2.09 24.79 -12.78
C ARG A 41 -2.37 23.44 -12.11
N ASP A 42 -2.46 23.44 -10.77
CA ASP A 42 -2.68 22.27 -9.88
C ASP A 42 -3.75 21.26 -10.34
N GLY A 43 -4.76 21.70 -11.10
CA GLY A 43 -5.88 20.87 -11.52
C GLY A 43 -5.55 19.74 -12.51
N GLU A 44 -4.51 19.89 -13.35
CA GLU A 44 -4.16 18.88 -14.37
C GLU A 44 -3.29 17.74 -13.81
N ILE A 45 -2.43 18.06 -12.83
CA ILE A 45 -1.48 17.13 -12.20
C ILE A 45 -2.21 15.97 -11.51
N ARG A 46 -3.27 16.30 -10.76
CA ARG A 46 -4.08 15.31 -10.03
C ARG A 46 -4.61 14.22 -10.98
N GLY A 47 -5.10 14.63 -12.15
CA GLY A 47 -5.64 13.71 -13.14
C GLY A 47 -4.60 12.77 -13.72
N ASP A 48 -3.37 13.24 -13.93
CA ASP A 48 -2.29 12.43 -14.46
C ASP A 48 -1.69 11.48 -13.42
N ILE A 49 -1.61 11.91 -12.15
CA ILE A 49 -1.22 11.03 -11.04
C ILE A 49 -2.27 9.94 -10.82
N GLU A 50 -3.57 10.28 -10.84
CA GLU A 50 -4.63 9.27 -10.71
C GLU A 50 -4.59 8.21 -11.83
N LYS A 51 -4.28 8.62 -13.06
CA LYS A 51 -4.07 7.69 -14.18
C LYS A 51 -2.82 6.83 -13.98
N ALA A 52 -1.71 7.42 -13.53
CA ALA A 52 -0.46 6.71 -13.27
C ALA A 52 -0.62 5.68 -12.14
N ILE A 53 -1.28 6.03 -11.05
CA ILE A 53 -1.63 5.08 -9.99
C ILE A 53 -2.56 3.98 -10.55
N GLY A 54 -3.56 4.36 -11.35
CA GLY A 54 -4.50 3.42 -11.96
C GLY A 54 -3.86 2.37 -12.87
N SER A 55 -2.74 2.70 -13.52
CA SER A 55 -2.03 1.78 -14.43
C SER A 55 -1.06 0.82 -13.72
N SER A 56 -0.80 1.02 -12.42
CA SER A 56 0.09 0.17 -11.63
C SER A 56 -0.64 -0.50 -10.47
N THR A 57 -0.79 -1.82 -10.55
CA THR A 57 -1.45 -2.63 -9.50
C THR A 57 -0.75 -2.50 -8.14
N GLN A 58 0.57 -2.27 -8.13
CA GLN A 58 1.34 -2.08 -6.91
C GLN A 58 1.03 -0.74 -6.22
N LEU A 59 0.62 0.28 -6.98
CA LEU A 59 0.29 1.60 -6.42
C LEU A 59 -1.15 1.68 -5.91
N TRP A 60 -2.01 0.70 -6.22
CA TRP A 60 -3.41 0.72 -5.78
C TRP A 60 -3.54 0.70 -4.26
N SER A 61 -2.75 -0.13 -3.55
CA SER A 61 -2.73 -0.15 -2.08
C SER A 61 -2.16 1.14 -1.48
N LYS A 62 -1.40 1.91 -2.26
CA LYS A 62 -0.74 3.16 -1.84
C LYS A 62 -1.50 4.40 -2.28
N LYS A 63 -2.56 4.26 -3.08
CA LYS A 63 -3.31 5.37 -3.67
C LYS A 63 -3.72 6.39 -2.62
N ALA A 64 -4.31 5.94 -1.51
CA ALA A 64 -4.77 6.83 -0.45
C ALA A 64 -3.60 7.62 0.17
N LEU A 65 -2.46 6.97 0.41
CA LEU A 65 -1.26 7.58 0.96
C LEU A 65 -0.68 8.64 0.01
N ILE A 66 -0.53 8.27 -1.27
CA ILE A 66 0.02 9.16 -2.32
C ILE A 66 -0.89 10.38 -2.53
N MET A 67 -2.21 10.17 -2.65
CA MET A 67 -3.14 11.28 -2.84
C MET A 67 -3.21 12.21 -1.61
N ALA A 68 -3.11 11.65 -0.40
CA ALA A 68 -3.07 12.46 0.82
C ALA A 68 -1.80 13.31 0.91
N PHE A 69 -0.67 12.81 0.43
CA PHE A 69 0.56 13.60 0.32
C PHE A 69 0.40 14.75 -0.68
N ILE A 70 -0.10 14.46 -1.88
CA ILE A 70 -0.28 15.47 -2.95
C ILE A 70 -1.26 16.56 -2.52
N ASP A 71 -2.35 16.21 -1.83
CA ASP A 71 -3.32 17.18 -1.33
C ASP A 71 -2.74 18.09 -0.22
N GLY A 72 -1.63 17.70 0.42
CA GLY A 72 -0.96 18.45 1.49
C GLY A 72 0.29 19.23 1.06
N VAL A 73 0.88 18.89 -0.09
CA VAL A 73 2.12 19.51 -0.58
C VAL A 73 1.78 20.71 -1.46
N ASN A 74 2.08 21.93 -0.99
CA ASN A 74 1.71 23.15 -1.71
C ASN A 74 2.92 24.01 -2.13
N ASP A 75 4.04 23.94 -1.40
CA ASP A 75 5.22 24.80 -1.63
C ASP A 75 6.54 24.12 -1.20
N SER A 76 6.71 22.84 -1.54
CA SER A 76 7.90 22.08 -1.13
C SER A 76 9.08 22.30 -2.09
N VAL A 77 10.27 22.49 -1.49
CA VAL A 77 11.55 22.57 -2.21
C VAL A 77 12.20 21.18 -2.32
N ASP A 78 11.83 20.24 -1.46
CA ASP A 78 12.34 18.87 -1.40
C ASP A 78 11.18 17.88 -1.26
N ILE A 79 10.52 17.60 -2.39
CA ILE A 79 9.36 16.70 -2.46
C ILE A 79 9.70 15.31 -1.95
N ARG A 80 10.93 14.84 -2.19
CA ARG A 80 11.39 13.51 -1.76
C ARG A 80 11.60 13.45 -0.24
N GLY A 81 12.27 14.43 0.34
CA GLY A 81 12.43 14.53 1.79
C GLY A 81 11.09 14.70 2.52
N ASP A 82 10.18 15.48 1.95
CA ASP A 82 8.83 15.64 2.50
C ASP A 82 8.00 14.35 2.37
N TRP A 83 8.15 13.60 1.27
CA TRP A 83 7.52 12.30 1.12
C TRP A 83 8.00 11.32 2.18
N GLU A 84 9.32 11.18 2.37
CA GLU A 84 9.89 10.29 3.39
C GLU A 84 9.37 10.64 4.79
N SER A 85 9.37 11.93 5.12
CA SER A 85 8.88 12.42 6.42
C SER A 85 7.38 12.16 6.59
N PHE A 86 6.58 12.44 5.56
CA PHE A 86 5.14 12.20 5.55
C PHE A 86 4.81 10.71 5.73
N VAL A 87 5.52 9.83 5.02
CA VAL A 87 5.34 8.38 5.13
C VAL A 87 5.67 7.90 6.54
N GLU A 88 6.80 8.35 7.12
CA GLU A 88 7.21 7.98 8.48
C GLU A 88 6.16 8.40 9.53
N GLU A 89 5.69 9.65 9.47
CA GLU A 89 4.65 10.15 10.37
C GLU A 89 3.33 9.40 10.21
N ARG A 90 2.89 9.19 8.97
CA ARG A 90 1.65 8.49 8.68
C ARG A 90 1.70 7.03 9.11
N ARG A 91 2.84 6.37 8.88
CA ARG A 91 3.09 4.99 9.27
C ARG A 91 2.98 4.81 10.78
N GLU A 92 3.64 5.67 11.57
CA GLU A 92 3.52 5.57 13.05
C GLU A 92 2.08 5.83 13.50
N LYS A 93 1.42 6.85 12.95
CA LYS A 93 0.04 7.19 13.29
C LYS A 93 -0.94 6.05 13.00
N ASP A 94 -0.90 5.49 11.79
CA ASP A 94 -1.78 4.39 11.40
C ASP A 94 -1.49 3.13 12.24
N LEU A 95 -0.23 2.89 12.63
CA LEU A 95 0.13 1.82 13.55
C LEU A 95 -0.42 2.06 14.97
N GLU A 96 -0.34 3.28 15.50
CA GLU A 96 -0.93 3.66 16.78
C GLU A 96 -2.45 3.49 16.79
N ASP A 97 -3.12 3.83 15.68
CA ASP A 97 -4.55 3.60 15.49
C ASP A 97 -4.88 2.10 15.51
N LEU A 98 -4.06 1.26 14.88
CA LEU A 98 -4.21 -0.20 14.93
C LEU A 98 -3.99 -0.75 16.35
N ILE A 99 -2.94 -0.28 17.04
CA ILE A 99 -2.64 -0.66 18.43
C ILE A 99 -3.83 -0.33 19.32
N SER A 100 -4.39 0.87 19.19
CA SER A 100 -5.53 1.35 19.96
C SER A 100 -6.81 0.57 19.64
N LYS A 101 -7.13 0.40 18.34
CA LYS A 101 -8.33 -0.29 17.85
C LYS A 101 -8.39 -1.75 18.29
N PHE A 102 -7.27 -2.46 18.20
CA PHE A 102 -7.21 -3.89 18.52
C PHE A 102 -6.65 -4.19 19.91
N ARG A 103 -6.27 -3.15 20.68
CA ARG A 103 -5.61 -3.25 21.99
C ARG A 103 -4.36 -4.13 21.94
N LEU A 104 -3.55 -3.94 20.90
CA LEU A 104 -2.31 -4.68 20.73
C LEU A 104 -1.29 -4.28 21.81
N GLN A 105 -0.33 -5.15 22.07
CA GLN A 105 0.84 -4.80 22.87
C GLN A 105 1.71 -3.80 22.07
N PRO A 106 1.90 -2.56 22.55
CA PRO A 106 2.50 -1.50 21.73
C PRO A 106 3.90 -1.85 21.20
N GLU A 107 4.82 -2.21 22.10
CA GLU A 107 6.20 -2.56 21.73
C GLU A 107 6.26 -3.76 20.78
N GLY A 108 5.46 -4.80 21.07
CA GLY A 108 5.39 -5.98 20.22
C GLY A 108 4.84 -5.67 18.83
N ALA A 109 3.83 -4.79 18.73
CA ALA A 109 3.25 -4.38 17.45
C ALA A 109 4.24 -3.55 16.62
N ARG A 110 4.97 -2.62 17.24
CA ARG A 110 6.05 -1.86 16.57
C ARG A 110 7.15 -2.76 16.06
N ASP A 111 7.63 -3.70 16.87
CA ASP A 111 8.61 -4.69 16.45
C ASP A 111 8.09 -5.57 15.31
N PHE A 112 6.83 -6.00 15.38
CA PHE A 112 6.20 -6.80 14.34
C PHE A 112 6.09 -6.04 13.02
N ALA A 113 5.64 -4.78 13.05
CA ALA A 113 5.53 -3.93 11.87
C ALA A 113 6.90 -3.68 11.24
N ARG A 114 7.90 -3.27 12.04
CA ARG A 114 9.28 -3.05 11.59
C ARG A 114 9.88 -4.29 10.95
N ASN A 115 9.72 -5.45 11.59
CA ASN A 115 10.24 -6.71 11.05
C ASN A 115 9.50 -7.13 9.77
N SER A 116 8.19 -6.92 9.68
CA SER A 116 7.41 -7.29 8.49
C SER A 116 7.82 -6.45 7.28
N LEU A 117 7.97 -5.13 7.46
CA LEU A 117 8.44 -4.22 6.42
C LEU A 117 9.88 -4.53 5.98
N ARG A 118 10.77 -4.78 6.94
CA ARG A 118 12.16 -5.19 6.65
C ARG A 118 12.23 -6.50 5.88
N ASP A 119 11.44 -7.49 6.29
CA ASP A 119 11.48 -8.84 5.72
C ASP A 119 10.66 -8.94 4.42
N GLY A 120 9.83 -7.94 4.12
CA GLY A 120 9.00 -7.87 2.92
C GLY A 120 7.78 -8.80 2.92
N TYR A 121 7.34 -9.28 4.08
CA TYR A 121 6.11 -10.03 4.22
C TYR A 121 5.55 -10.01 5.64
N VAL A 122 4.24 -10.19 5.77
CA VAL A 122 3.57 -10.31 7.07
C VAL A 122 3.58 -11.77 7.53
N ARG A 123 4.30 -12.06 8.64
CA ARG A 123 4.27 -13.37 9.28
C ARG A 123 2.92 -13.63 9.95
N THR A 124 2.08 -14.42 9.28
CA THR A 124 0.75 -14.81 9.79
C THR A 124 0.73 -16.17 10.48
N THR A 125 1.76 -16.99 10.25
CA THR A 125 1.95 -18.31 10.84
C THR A 125 2.76 -18.24 12.12
N GLY A 126 2.57 -19.20 13.03
CA GLY A 126 3.29 -19.26 14.29
C GLY A 126 2.69 -18.35 15.36
N THR A 127 3.51 -17.96 16.34
CA THR A 127 3.07 -17.26 17.56
C THR A 127 3.27 -15.75 17.53
N ASP A 128 3.80 -15.18 16.44
CA ASP A 128 4.19 -13.76 16.41
C ASP A 128 2.98 -12.84 16.61
N ILE A 129 1.87 -13.11 15.92
CA ILE A 129 0.62 -12.38 16.11
C ILE A 129 0.03 -12.66 17.51
N ASP A 130 0.16 -13.89 18.00
CA ASP A 130 -0.34 -14.24 19.35
C ASP A 130 0.39 -13.47 20.46
N ARG A 131 1.65 -13.06 20.25
CA ARG A 131 2.46 -12.27 21.19
C ARG A 131 2.04 -10.80 21.27
N ILE A 132 1.54 -10.24 20.17
CA ILE A 132 1.10 -8.84 20.11
C ILE A 132 -0.39 -8.68 20.47
N MET A 133 -1.16 -9.77 20.45
CA MET A 133 -2.57 -9.74 20.83
C MET A 133 -2.74 -9.50 22.34
N PRO A 134 -3.85 -8.86 22.76
CA PRO A 134 -4.20 -8.77 24.17
C PRO A 134 -4.45 -10.17 24.76
N LYS A 135 -4.37 -10.26 26.10
CA LYS A 135 -4.77 -11.47 26.83
C LYS A 135 -6.27 -11.70 26.59
N MET A 136 -6.59 -12.86 26.01
CA MET A 136 -7.96 -13.25 25.68
C MET A 136 -8.18 -14.72 26.03
N SER A 137 -9.41 -15.08 26.36
CA SER A 137 -9.80 -16.48 26.53
C SER A 137 -9.50 -17.25 25.25
N ARG A 138 -8.92 -18.45 25.39
CA ARG A 138 -8.72 -19.40 24.29
C ARG A 138 -9.99 -20.16 23.94
N PHE A 139 -11.03 -20.05 24.77
CA PHE A 139 -12.29 -20.76 24.63
C PHE A 139 -13.37 -19.83 24.09
N GLY A 140 -14.24 -20.34 23.22
CA GLY A 140 -15.41 -19.62 22.70
C GLY A 140 -15.23 -18.91 21.35
N GLY A 141 -14.18 -19.22 20.57
CA GLY A 141 -14.03 -18.78 19.17
C GLY A 141 -13.66 -17.30 18.95
N GLY A 142 -14.03 -16.39 19.86
CA GLY A 142 -13.78 -14.95 19.70
C GLY A 142 -12.30 -14.56 19.56
N ARG A 143 -11.37 -15.37 20.10
CA ARG A 143 -9.92 -15.15 19.87
C ARG A 143 -9.52 -15.39 18.42
N ALA A 144 -10.07 -16.42 17.78
CA ALA A 144 -9.74 -16.75 16.40
C ALA A 144 -10.25 -15.65 15.45
N GLU A 145 -11.50 -15.23 15.63
CA GLU A 145 -12.10 -14.15 14.84
C GLU A 145 -11.34 -12.82 15.02
N GLN A 146 -10.94 -12.48 16.25
CA GLN A 146 -10.14 -11.29 16.50
C GLN A 146 -8.75 -11.38 15.83
N LYS A 147 -8.12 -12.57 15.86
CA LYS A 147 -6.84 -12.81 15.20
C LYS A 147 -6.95 -12.59 13.68
N GLU A 148 -8.01 -13.08 13.04
CA GLU A 148 -8.25 -12.86 11.61
C GLU A 148 -8.41 -11.38 11.26
N LYS A 149 -9.16 -10.62 12.07
CA LYS A 149 -9.32 -9.17 11.88
C LYS A 149 -7.99 -8.42 12.02
N ILE A 150 -7.17 -8.80 13.01
CA ILE A 150 -5.84 -8.21 13.22
C ILE A 150 -4.91 -8.55 12.04
N VAL A 151 -4.92 -9.81 11.57
CA VAL A 151 -4.13 -10.24 10.40
C VAL A 151 -4.49 -9.42 9.17
N ALA A 152 -5.79 -9.26 8.89
CA ALA A 152 -6.26 -8.49 7.74
C ALA A 152 -5.79 -7.03 7.81
N ALA A 153 -5.94 -6.40 8.97
CA ALA A 153 -5.54 -5.01 9.17
C ALA A 153 -4.01 -4.81 9.07
N LEU A 154 -3.22 -5.75 9.60
CA LEU A 154 -1.75 -5.69 9.49
C LEU A 154 -1.27 -5.94 8.05
N LYS A 155 -1.99 -6.74 7.25
CA LYS A 155 -1.71 -6.89 5.83
C LYS A 155 -2.00 -5.61 5.06
N GLU A 156 -3.15 -4.99 5.30
CA GLU A 156 -3.50 -3.72 4.66
C GLU A 156 -2.49 -2.61 4.99
N TYR A 157 -2.08 -2.52 6.26
CA TYR A 157 -0.99 -1.65 6.69
C TYR A 157 0.31 -1.98 5.94
N PHE A 158 0.71 -3.25 5.89
CA PHE A 158 1.92 -3.67 5.18
C PHE A 158 1.86 -3.31 3.68
N ASP A 159 0.77 -3.60 2.99
CA ASP A 159 0.60 -3.34 1.56
C ASP A 159 0.65 -1.83 1.25
N THR A 160 0.22 -0.99 2.20
CA THR A 160 0.30 0.48 2.13
C THR A 160 1.74 0.97 2.23
N TYR A 161 2.52 0.47 3.20
CA TYR A 161 3.85 1.01 3.55
C TYR A 161 5.05 0.22 3.03
N TYR A 162 4.87 -0.98 2.49
CA TYR A 162 5.99 -1.75 1.97
C TYR A 162 6.48 -1.18 0.64
N GLY A 163 7.78 -0.88 0.54
CA GLY A 163 8.37 -0.33 -0.69
C GLY A 163 7.97 1.12 -0.96
N THR A 164 7.61 1.87 0.09
CA THR A 164 7.48 3.34 0.07
C THR A 164 8.79 4.02 0.42
#